data_AF-A0A820ICB9-F1
#
_entry.id   AF-A0A820ICB9-F1
#
_cell.length_a   1.000
_cell.length_b   1.000
_cell.length_c   1.000
_cell.angle_alpha   90.00
_cell.angle_beta   90.00
_cell.angle_gamma   90.00
#
_symmetry.space_group_name_H-M   'P 1'
#
loop_
_entity.id
_entity.type
_entity.pdbx_description
1 polymer ?
#
loop_
_entity_poly.entity_id
_entity_poly.type
_entity_poly.pdbx_seq_one_letter_code
_entity_poly.pdbx_strand_id
1 'polypeptide(L)' 'KGHSVASLSLWNNMFESVATKKYSWHQGEGFECPTQDHPFIYTSKNSISK' A
#
# COMPACT_ATOMS: atom_id res chain seq x y z
N LYS A 1 -14.97 13.43 1.33
CA LYS A 1 -14.79 12.27 2.24
C LYS A 1 -14.41 10.97 1.50
N GLY A 2 -14.92 10.71 0.29
CA GLY A 2 -14.49 9.54 -0.50
C GLY A 2 -13.04 9.59 -1.00
N HIS A 3 -12.58 10.74 -1.50
CA HIS A 3 -11.20 10.89 -1.98
C HIS A 3 -10.14 10.58 -0.93
N SER A 4 -10.35 11.02 0.32
CA SER A 4 -9.45 10.75 1.45
C SER A 4 -9.33 9.26 1.77
N VAL A 5 -10.41 8.47 1.61
CA VAL A 5 -10.38 7.02 1.82
C VAL A 5 -9.67 6.31 0.67
N ALA A 6 -9.90 6.76 -0.57
CA ALA A 6 -9.19 6.23 -1.73
C ALA A 6 -7.68 6.53 -1.67
N SER A 7 -7.30 7.74 -1.23
CA SER A 7 -5.89 8.11 -1.03
C SER A 7 -5.22 7.26 0.05
N LEU A 8 -5.93 6.93 1.14
CA LEU A 8 -5.41 6.11 2.22
C LEU A 8 -5.22 4.65 1.81
N SER A 9 -6.22 4.07 1.14
CA SER A 9 -6.11 2.71 0.61
C SER A 9 -4.98 2.61 -0.44
N LEU A 10 -4.83 3.64 -1.28
CA LEU A 10 -3.71 3.72 -2.22
C LEU A 10 -2.36 3.76 -1.48
N TRP A 11 -2.27 4.52 -0.39
CA TRP A 11 -1.06 4.57 0.45
C TRP A 11 -0.69 3.20 1.01
N ASN A 12 -1.63 2.50 1.64
CA ASN A 12 -1.41 1.16 2.17
C ASN A 12 -0.99 0.18 1.04
N ASN A 13 -1.66 0.24 -0.12
CA ASN A 13 -1.33 -0.57 -1.30
C ASN A 13 0.10 -0.34 -1.82
N MET A 14 0.73 0.81 -1.56
CA MET A 14 2.13 1.05 -1.94
C MET A 14 3.11 0.30 -1.03
N PHE A 15 2.71 -0.12 0.17
CA PHE A 15 3.48 -0.97 1.07
C PHE A 15 3.15 -2.46 0.93
N GLU A 16 2.22 -2.81 0.05
CA GLU A 16 1.97 -4.19 -0.33
C GLU A 16 2.81 -4.60 -1.54
N SER A 17 3.28 -5.86 -1.53
CA SER A 17 4.01 -6.44 -2.66
C SER A 17 3.19 -6.32 -3.96
N VAL A 18 3.87 -6.24 -5.11
CA VAL A 18 3.18 -6.06 -6.40
C VAL A 18 2.20 -7.21 -6.71
N ALA A 19 2.47 -8.41 -6.19
CA ALA A 19 1.62 -9.59 -6.40
C ALA A 19 0.37 -9.63 -5.49
N THR A 20 0.36 -8.88 -4.39
CA THR A 20 -0.66 -9.01 -3.33
C THR A 20 -1.39 -7.71 -3.02
N LYS A 21 -1.56 -6.83 -4.03
CA LYS A 21 -2.26 -5.56 -3.85
C LYS A 21 -3.76 -5.76 -3.63
N LYS A 22 -4.33 -5.06 -2.65
CA LYS A 22 -5.77 -5.04 -2.41
C LYS A 22 -6.50 -4.16 -3.43
N TYR A 23 -7.66 -4.63 -3.89
CA TYR A 23 -8.53 -3.91 -4.85
C TYR A 23 -9.77 -3.30 -4.19
N SER A 24 -10.00 -3.58 -2.91
CA SER A 24 -11.12 -3.08 -2.11
C SER A 24 -10.63 -2.07 -1.09
N TRP A 25 -11.33 -0.95 -0.96
CA TRP A 25 -11.08 0.08 0.04
C TRP A 25 -12.25 0.19 1.01
N HIS A 26 -11.94 0.33 2.31
CA HIS A 26 -12.95 0.43 3.36
C HIS A 26 -12.84 1.76 4.11
N GLN A 27 -13.98 2.29 4.55
CA GLN A 27 -13.99 3.44 5.45
C GLN A 27 -13.52 3.03 6.84
N GLY A 28 -12.53 3.75 7.38
CA GLY A 28 -11.95 3.46 8.69
C GLY A 28 -10.70 2.57 8.65
N GLU A 29 -10.12 2.32 7.47
CA GLU A 29 -8.76 1.76 7.37
C GLU A 29 -7.76 2.67 8.11
N GLY A 30 -6.76 2.04 8.75
CA GLY A 30 -5.64 2.74 9.36
C GLY A 30 -4.59 3.15 8.31
N PHE A 31 -3.73 4.10 8.67
CA PHE A 31 -2.57 4.46 7.87
C PHE A 31 -1.40 3.52 8.20
N GLU A 32 -0.89 2.80 7.21
CA GLU A 32 0.30 1.96 7.39
C GLU A 32 1.57 2.79 7.33
N CYS A 33 2.44 2.61 8.33
CA CYS A 33 3.74 3.28 8.39
C CYS A 33 4.85 2.34 7.88
N PRO A 34 5.84 2.85 7.15
CA PRO A 34 7.01 2.07 6.77
C PRO A 34 7.76 1.56 8.00
N THR A 35 8.25 0.33 7.93
CA THR A 35 9.12 -0.28 8.94
C THR A 35 10.57 -0.26 8.49
N GLN A 36 11.50 -0.51 9.41
CA GLN A 36 12.92 -0.54 9.10
C GLN A 36 13.29 -1.69 8.12
N ASP A 37 12.49 -2.77 8.09
CA ASP A 37 12.61 -3.87 7.14
C ASP A 37 12.15 -3.49 5.72
N HIS A 38 11.16 -2.61 5.61
CA HIS A 38 10.59 -2.14 4.34
C HIS A 38 10.49 -0.61 4.31
N PRO A 39 11.62 0.10 4.23
CA PRO A 39 11.66 1.56 4.30
C PRO A 39 11.17 2.26 3.02
N PHE A 40 10.96 1.51 1.93
CA PHE A 40 10.57 2.03 0.63
C PHE A 40 9.26 1.41 0.15
N ILE A 41 8.50 2.16 -0.66
CA ILE A 41 7.31 1.65 -1.34
C ILE A 41 7.66 0.58 -2.38
N TYR A 42 6.77 -0.40 -2.56
CA TYR A 42 6.92 -1.42 -3.58
C TYR A 42 6.66 -0.88 -4.96
N THR A 43 7.59 -1.15 -5.86
CA THR A 43 7.50 -0.79 -7.28
C THR A 43 7.79 -2.02 -8.13
N SER A 44 7.45 -1.98 -9.41
CA SER A 44 7.82 -3.06 -10.35
C SER A 44 9.33 -3.27 -10.48
N LYS A 45 10.17 -2.38 -9.93
CA LYS A 45 11.63 -2.43 -9.98
C LYS A 45 12.26 -2.98 -8.70
N ASN A 46 11.66 -2.74 -7.53
CA ASN A 46 12.16 -3.26 -6.25
C ASN A 46 11.39 -4.49 -5.73
N SER A 47 10.23 -4.80 -6.32
CA SER A 47 9.49 -6.03 -6.07
C SER A 47 10.15 -7.11 -6.92
N ILE A 48 11.20 -7.74 -6.38
CA ILE A 48 11.84 -8.90 -7.01
C ILE A 48 10.74 -9.95 -7.21
N SER A 49 10.33 -10.16 -8.47
CA SER A 49 9.50 -11.28 -8.84
C SER A 49 10.37 -12.53 -8.65
N LYS A 50 10.13 -13.24 -7.57
CA LYS A 50 10.62 -14.62 -7.44
C LYS A 50 9.71 -15.54 -8.24
#